data_AF-A0A5E6VFV3-F1
#
_entry.id   AF-A0A5E6VFV3-F1
#
_cell.length_a   1.000
_cell.length_b   1.000
_cell.length_c   1.000
_cell.angle_alpha   90.00
_cell.angle_beta   90.00
_cell.angle_gamma   90.00
#
_symmetry.space_group_name_H-M   'P 1'
#
loop_
_entity.id
_entity.type
_entity.pdbx_description
1 polymer ?
#
loop_
_entity_poly.entity_id
_entity_poly.type
_entity_poly.pdbx_seq_one_letter_code
_entity_poly.pdbx_strand_id
1 'polypeptide(L)'
;MKLKVVTSLVISLNMMSSTYAATCPTISVSRSQDAEDLSFTSALVKDKNTSKSVVICRYEGKDDLGVSAGYRNGTPISTTGSGWTGNECTAADGDVNKCAFQGKKK
;
A
#
# COMPACT_ATOMS: atom_id res chain seq x y z
N MET A 1 -41.97 21.02 -41.40
CA MET A 1 -40.54 20.73 -41.14
C MET A 1 -40.46 19.57 -40.14
N LYS A 2 -39.75 18.49 -40.48
CA LYS A 2 -39.62 17.28 -39.63
C LYS A 2 -38.30 17.35 -38.88
N LEU A 3 -38.34 17.58 -37.57
CA LEU A 3 -37.14 17.63 -36.72
C LEU A 3 -36.68 16.19 -36.40
N LYS A 4 -35.49 15.80 -36.85
CA LYS A 4 -34.88 14.52 -36.49
C LYS A 4 -34.10 14.70 -35.19
N VAL A 5 -34.56 14.05 -34.13
CA VAL A 5 -33.89 13.99 -32.83
C VAL A 5 -32.66 13.09 -32.99
N VAL A 6 -31.46 13.68 -32.91
CA VAL A 6 -30.19 12.97 -32.91
C VAL A 6 -29.97 12.44 -31.49
N THR A 7 -30.04 11.12 -31.36
CA THR A 7 -29.76 10.35 -30.15
C THR A 7 -28.35 10.66 -29.66
N SER A 8 -28.23 11.45 -28.60
CA SER A 8 -26.94 11.71 -27.95
C SER A 8 -26.49 10.45 -27.23
N LEU A 9 -25.43 9.81 -27.75
CA LEU A 9 -24.68 8.78 -27.03
C LEU A 9 -24.06 9.42 -25.78
N VAL A 10 -24.65 9.16 -24.62
CA VAL A 10 -24.00 9.36 -23.32
C VAL A 10 -22.90 8.30 -23.22
N ILE A 11 -21.68 8.68 -23.61
CA ILE A 11 -20.48 7.88 -23.37
C ILE A 11 -20.18 8.02 -21.88
N SER A 12 -20.73 7.10 -21.08
CA SER A 12 -20.37 6.96 -19.67
C SER A 12 -18.92 6.49 -19.58
N LEU A 13 -18.03 7.45 -19.31
CA LEU A 13 -16.62 7.22 -19.03
C LEU A 13 -16.53 6.50 -17.67
N ASN A 14 -16.59 5.17 -17.69
CA ASN A 14 -16.33 4.36 -16.51
C ASN A 14 -14.87 4.58 -16.11
N MET A 15 -14.63 5.47 -15.15
CA MET A 15 -13.35 5.64 -14.50
C MET A 15 -12.99 4.31 -13.82
N MET A 16 -12.28 3.44 -14.54
CA MET A 16 -11.71 2.23 -14.00
C MET A 16 -10.66 2.65 -12.97
N SER A 17 -11.10 2.74 -11.70
CA SER A 17 -10.22 3.02 -10.57
C SER A 17 -9.36 1.79 -10.34
N SER A 18 -8.24 1.74 -11.05
CA SER A 18 -7.10 0.87 -10.77
C SER A 18 -6.67 1.11 -9.32
N THR A 19 -7.07 0.22 -8.43
CA THR A 19 -6.42 0.12 -7.14
C THR A 19 -5.05 -0.47 -7.40
N TYR A 20 -4.06 0.41 -7.62
CA TYR A 20 -2.66 0.01 -7.67
C TYR A 20 -2.31 -0.70 -6.36
N ALA A 21 -1.58 -1.81 -6.45
CA ALA A 21 -1.03 -2.45 -5.27
C ALA A 21 -0.03 -1.50 -4.64
N ALA A 22 -0.30 -1.06 -3.42
CA ALA A 22 0.59 -0.24 -2.62
C ALA A 22 1.68 -1.11 -2.00
N THR A 23 2.84 -0.51 -1.80
CA THR A 23 3.98 -1.11 -1.08
C THR A 23 4.36 -0.23 0.10
N CYS A 24 5.15 -0.79 1.01
CA CYS A 24 5.76 -0.02 2.07
C CYS A 24 6.70 1.04 1.47
N PRO A 25 6.65 2.30 1.94
CA PRO A 25 7.49 3.36 1.40
C PRO A 25 8.97 3.11 1.72
N THR A 26 9.87 3.73 0.98
CA THR A 26 11.26 3.90 1.44
C THR A 26 11.29 4.90 2.58
N ILE A 27 12.02 4.58 3.65
CA ILE A 27 12.20 5.45 4.80
C ILE A 27 13.67 5.80 4.92
N SER A 28 13.96 7.09 4.97
CA SER A 28 15.27 7.63 5.28
C SER A 28 15.19 8.39 6.59
N VAL A 29 16.23 8.29 7.42
CA VAL A 29 16.34 9.05 8.67
C VAL A 29 17.57 9.94 8.61
N SER A 30 17.38 11.20 8.99
CA SER A 30 18.46 12.17 9.12
C SER A 30 18.91 12.26 10.57
N ARG A 31 20.21 12.12 10.80
CA ARG A 31 20.90 12.44 12.06
C ARG A 31 21.65 13.76 11.87
N SER A 32 22.24 14.28 12.95
CA SER A 32 22.83 15.64 12.99
C SER A 32 23.87 15.93 11.90
N GLN A 33 24.54 14.91 11.34
CA GLN A 33 25.58 15.07 10.32
C GLN A 33 25.39 14.16 9.09
N ASP A 34 24.42 13.26 9.08
CA ASP A 34 24.27 12.21 8.06
C ASP A 34 22.80 11.85 7.83
N ALA A 35 22.52 11.16 6.72
CA ALA A 35 21.26 10.47 6.51
C ALA A 35 21.52 9.01 6.13
N GLU A 36 20.62 8.12 6.54
CA GLU A 36 20.64 6.72 6.14
C GLU A 36 19.28 6.28 5.64
N ASP A 37 19.28 5.47 4.59
CA ASP A 37 18.12 4.73 4.14
C ASP A 37 17.98 3.48 5.00
N LEU A 38 16.78 3.24 5.50
CA LEU A 38 16.48 2.08 6.32
C LEU A 38 16.13 0.88 5.43
N SER A 39 16.61 -0.29 5.85
CA SER A 39 16.30 -1.55 5.20
C SER A 39 14.91 -2.02 5.63
N PHE A 40 14.02 -2.25 4.67
CA PHE A 40 12.74 -2.88 4.92
C PHE A 40 12.94 -4.33 5.38
N THR A 41 12.19 -4.78 6.38
CA THR A 41 12.31 -6.15 6.90
C THR A 41 11.00 -6.92 6.82
N SER A 42 9.89 -6.30 7.22
CA SER A 42 8.61 -6.97 7.34
C SER A 42 7.42 -6.01 7.34
N ALA A 43 6.23 -6.55 7.12
CA ALA A 43 4.99 -5.82 7.28
C ALA A 43 3.96 -6.65 8.08
N LEU A 44 3.10 -5.96 8.83
CA LEU A 44 1.99 -6.57 9.58
C LEU A 44 0.68 -5.84 9.26
N VAL A 45 -0.36 -6.59 8.91
CA VAL A 45 -1.71 -6.04 8.78
C VAL A 45 -2.47 -6.19 10.08
N LYS A 46 -3.02 -5.10 10.60
CA LYS A 46 -4.01 -5.10 11.69
C LYS A 46 -5.37 -4.66 11.17
N ASP A 47 -6.43 -5.16 11.81
CA ASP A 47 -7.82 -4.82 11.53
C ASP A 47 -8.25 -5.01 10.06
N LYS A 48 -7.60 -5.96 9.37
CA LYS A 48 -7.62 -6.22 7.90
C LYS A 48 -8.97 -6.11 7.21
N ASN A 49 -10.05 -6.49 7.88
CA ASN A 49 -11.38 -6.56 7.29
C ASN A 49 -12.26 -5.33 7.61
N THR A 50 -11.66 -4.25 8.11
CA THR A 50 -12.39 -3.05 8.56
C THR A 50 -11.86 -1.77 7.91
N SER A 51 -12.59 -0.67 8.02
CA SER A 51 -12.10 0.66 7.62
C SER A 51 -10.93 1.18 8.49
N LYS A 52 -10.65 0.53 9.61
CA LYS A 52 -9.53 0.84 10.51
C LYS A 52 -8.25 0.08 10.14
N SER A 53 -8.26 -0.66 9.03
CA SER A 53 -7.09 -1.44 8.60
C SER A 53 -5.83 -0.58 8.52
N VAL A 54 -4.75 -1.13 9.05
CA VAL A 54 -3.42 -0.52 9.00
C VAL A 54 -2.39 -1.56 8.57
N VAL A 55 -1.48 -1.18 7.67
CA VAL A 55 -0.26 -1.94 7.40
C VAL A 55 0.88 -1.28 8.17
N ILE A 56 1.53 -2.03 9.04
CA ILE A 56 2.69 -1.58 9.79
C ILE A 56 3.92 -2.12 9.08
N CYS A 57 4.62 -1.25 8.38
CA CYS A 57 5.90 -1.53 7.73
C CYS A 57 7.03 -1.36 8.75
N ARG A 58 7.95 -2.32 8.81
CA ARG A 58 9.07 -2.32 9.74
C ARG A 58 10.38 -2.23 8.98
N TYR A 59 11.30 -1.48 9.56
CA TYR A 59 12.59 -1.18 8.98
C TYR A 59 13.67 -1.24 10.06
N GLU A 60 14.88 -1.56 9.62
CA GLU A 60 16.09 -1.57 10.43
C GLU A 60 17.13 -0.63 9.81
N GLY A 61 17.86 0.09 10.66
CA GLY A 61 18.98 0.97 10.30
C GLY A 61 20.23 0.63 11.09
N LYS A 62 21.24 1.49 11.02
CA LYS A 62 22.47 1.33 11.81
C LYS A 62 22.22 1.51 13.30
N ASP A 63 23.13 0.99 14.12
CA ASP A 63 23.14 1.13 15.58
C ASP A 63 21.84 0.62 16.25
N ASP A 64 21.35 -0.54 15.79
CA ASP A 64 20.12 -1.18 16.29
C ASP A 64 18.86 -0.29 16.19
N LEU A 65 18.85 0.64 15.22
CA LEU A 65 17.69 1.50 14.98
C LEU A 65 16.55 0.70 14.34
N GLY A 66 15.46 0.51 15.10
CA GLY A 66 14.21 -0.03 14.60
C GLY A 66 13.18 1.08 14.32
N VAL A 67 12.60 1.11 13.12
CA VAL A 67 11.55 2.08 12.74
C VAL A 67 10.31 1.36 12.24
N SER A 68 9.15 1.94 12.51
CA SER A 68 7.86 1.45 12.00
C SER A 68 7.05 2.58 11.37
N ALA A 69 6.50 2.34 10.18
CA ALA A 69 5.60 3.24 9.49
C ALA A 69 4.21 2.61 9.36
N GLY A 70 3.16 3.34 9.76
CA GLY A 70 1.79 2.86 9.68
C GLY A 70 1.04 3.45 8.48
N TYR A 71 0.68 2.61 7.52
CA TYR A 71 -0.16 2.98 6.38
C TYR A 71 -1.64 2.69 6.68
N ARG A 72 -2.47 3.74 6.77
CA ARG A 72 -3.90 3.65 7.05
C ARG A 72 -4.70 3.92 5.77
N ASN A 73 -5.30 2.88 5.21
CA ASN A 73 -5.99 2.98 3.91
C ASN A 73 -7.46 3.43 4.01
N GLY A 74 -8.05 3.46 5.21
CA GLY A 74 -9.48 3.78 5.41
C GLY A 74 -10.45 2.71 4.90
N THR A 75 -9.95 1.65 4.27
CA THR A 75 -10.72 0.52 3.73
C THR A 75 -10.12 -0.80 4.25
N PRO A 76 -10.88 -1.91 4.19
CA PRO A 76 -10.29 -3.23 4.38
C PRO A 76 -9.10 -3.46 3.42
N ILE A 77 -8.17 -4.32 3.81
CA ILE A 77 -6.93 -4.60 3.06
C ILE A 77 -6.92 -6.04 2.54
N SER A 78 -6.46 -6.20 1.30
CA SER A 78 -6.04 -7.47 0.73
C SER A 78 -4.53 -7.50 0.59
N THR A 79 -3.92 -8.59 1.03
CA THR A 79 -2.50 -8.88 0.88
C THR A 79 -2.29 -9.51 -0.50
N THR A 80 -1.39 -8.98 -1.32
CA THR A 80 -1.22 -9.39 -2.73
C THR A 80 0.19 -9.84 -3.08
N GLY A 81 1.19 -9.43 -2.31
CA GLY A 81 2.58 -9.85 -2.50
C GLY A 81 2.84 -11.31 -2.08
N SER A 82 3.94 -11.88 -2.56
CA SER A 82 4.32 -13.27 -2.32
C SER A 82 4.89 -13.55 -0.92
N GLY A 83 5.32 -12.51 -0.19
CA GLY A 83 5.91 -12.63 1.15
C GLY A 83 4.88 -12.75 2.28
N TRP A 84 3.58 -12.62 1.99
CA TRP A 84 2.53 -12.68 3.01
C TRP A 84 2.23 -14.12 3.44
N THR A 85 2.27 -14.35 4.75
CA THR A 85 1.70 -15.52 5.43
C THR A 85 0.63 -15.03 6.41
N GLY A 86 -0.64 -15.18 6.03
CA GLY A 86 -1.76 -14.65 6.80
C GLY A 86 -1.80 -13.12 6.81
N ASN A 87 -1.44 -12.52 7.96
CA ASN A 87 -1.40 -11.08 8.16
C ASN A 87 0.02 -10.54 8.34
N GLU A 88 1.03 -11.40 8.26
CA GLU A 88 2.43 -11.03 8.40
C GLU A 88 3.13 -11.22 7.07
N CYS A 89 4.06 -10.33 6.75
CA CYS A 89 4.90 -10.41 5.58
C CYS A 89 6.37 -10.30 5.96
N THR A 90 7.20 -11.11 5.33
CA THR A 90 8.65 -11.07 5.48
C THR A 90 9.29 -10.86 4.11
N ALA A 91 10.24 -9.94 4.03
CA ALA A 91 11.08 -9.74 2.85
C ALA A 91 12.54 -9.66 3.30
N ALA A 92 13.17 -10.84 3.48
CA ALA A 92 14.54 -10.94 3.98
C ALA A 92 15.59 -10.28 3.05
N ASP A 93 15.25 -10.07 1.78
CA ASP A 93 16.06 -9.38 0.79
C ASP A 93 15.71 -7.89 0.64
N GLY A 94 14.87 -7.34 1.52
CA GLY A 94 14.45 -5.95 1.50
C GLY A 94 13.46 -5.58 0.38
N ASP A 95 13.01 -6.55 -0.43
CA ASP A 95 12.09 -6.29 -1.52
C ASP A 95 10.67 -6.01 -1.01
N VAL A 96 10.33 -4.72 -0.94
CA VAL A 96 9.01 -4.22 -0.52
C VAL A 96 7.86 -4.75 -1.38
N ASN A 97 8.10 -5.17 -2.63
CA ASN A 97 7.06 -5.68 -3.52
C ASN A 97 6.53 -7.05 -3.05
N LYS A 98 7.34 -7.84 -2.33
CA LYS A 98 6.88 -9.07 -1.70
C LYS A 98 5.82 -8.83 -0.64
N CYS A 99 5.78 -7.61 -0.09
CA CYS A 99 4.77 -7.17 0.86
C CYS A 99 3.73 -6.24 0.26
N ALA A 100 3.51 -6.28 -1.06
CA ALA A 100 2.47 -5.50 -1.72
C ALA A 100 1.06 -5.81 -1.15
N PHE A 101 0.22 -4.80 -1.06
CA PHE A 101 -1.15 -4.88 -0.55
C PHE A 101 -2.06 -3.89 -1.29
N GLN A 102 -3.38 -4.07 -1.18
CA GLN A 102 -4.35 -3.16 -1.80
C GLN A 102 -5.58 -2.97 -0.93
N GLY A 103 -6.24 -1.82 -1.08
CA GLY A 103 -7.56 -1.61 -0.51
C GLY A 103 -8.59 -2.53 -1.16
N LYS A 104 -9.41 -3.22 -0.35
CA LYS A 104 -10.64 -3.84 -0.84
C LYS A 104 -11.70 -2.74 -0.96
N LYS A 105 -12.27 -2.60 -2.16
CA LYS A 105 -13.54 -1.88 -2.30
C LYS A 105 -14.61 -2.69 -1.55
N LYS A 106 -15.42 -2.00 -0.76
CA LYS A 106 -16.62 -2.61 -0.15
C LYS A 106 -17.65 -2.89 -1.23
#